data_AF-A0AAJ8BGR3-F1
#
_entry.id   AF-A0AAJ8BGR3-F1
#
_cell.length_a   1.000
_cell.length_b   1.000
_cell.length_c   1.000
_cell.angle_alpha   90.00
_cell.angle_beta   90.00
_cell.angle_gamma   90.00
#
_symmetry.space_group_name_H-M   'P 1'
#
loop_
_entity.id
_entity.type
_entity.pdbx_description
1 polymer ?
#
loop_
_entity_poly.entity_id
_entity_poly.type
_entity_poly.pdbx_seq_one_letter_code
_entity_poly.pdbx_strand_id
1 'polypeptide(L)'
;MLLFLLLLLVCSSQATHFFGTVMTYYPKTTSSDGSLMVVIRYKLSFRSCTDVDSWDCFTGSCGSQSAFELNIVDEENGREWCQREGIMTQQVLTNAPFEMRLEGGNWISNIVNGIIAWRALTLVELRNRSDTGQANRSPQTTILPAVRVPSNCRRDFNLLAFDPDGDEVKCRYGDALLSECNPCTPPSVLTLSSSCTLSFSPTTSSNLGPYAVQLVMEDFPRETITLIQTDGSQTMKTVNTSISKIPVQFVLQVDPAVPSCTEGLYLPKFLPPTPANRARLYTPVGQTLEIRIKAEAKNSTISELLFSGPYNVNQTRSGPEEFTLRWKPSESEDGESYPMCFVVQAVDNSVKYHSELRCVIVTVGNDTSSNTNATEQTPTTPPITTAVTTPATDLAVVRLTARISTLFPLTENDIRNTIMRQIKDALVEQGLPSQVDLVLVKIL
;
A
#
# COMPACT_ATOMS: atom_id res chain seq x y z
N MET A 1 43.46 -37.10 -0.37
CA MET A 1 43.24 -36.42 -1.66
C MET A 1 41.74 -36.42 -1.93
N LEU A 2 41.15 -35.23 -1.87
CA LEU A 2 39.82 -34.87 -2.40
C LEU A 2 38.57 -35.60 -1.88
N LEU A 3 38.12 -35.26 -0.66
CA LEU A 3 36.69 -35.35 -0.32
C LEU A 3 36.25 -34.12 0.51
N PHE A 4 36.73 -32.95 0.08
CA PHE A 4 36.34 -31.63 0.55
C PHE A 4 36.35 -30.73 -0.68
N LEU A 5 35.21 -30.65 -1.38
CA LEU A 5 34.73 -29.51 -2.18
C LEU A 5 33.56 -29.98 -3.06
N LEU A 6 32.40 -30.18 -2.46
CA LEU A 6 31.12 -30.15 -3.19
C LEU A 6 30.02 -29.60 -2.27
N LEU A 7 30.36 -28.57 -1.50
CA LEU A 7 29.40 -27.54 -1.07
C LEU A 7 29.28 -26.55 -2.24
N LEU A 8 28.75 -27.03 -3.36
CA LEU A 8 28.16 -26.12 -4.34
C LEU A 8 26.87 -25.62 -3.70
N LEU A 9 26.89 -24.36 -3.25
CA LEU A 9 25.68 -23.56 -3.06
C LEU A 9 24.83 -23.71 -4.32
N VAL A 10 23.79 -24.53 -4.26
CA VAL A 10 22.75 -24.57 -5.27
C VAL A 10 21.91 -23.30 -5.08
N CYS A 11 22.47 -22.15 -5.46
CA CYS A 11 21.70 -20.92 -5.71
C CYS A 11 21.09 -21.01 -7.12
N SER A 12 20.32 -22.06 -7.37
CA SER A 12 19.51 -22.18 -8.58
C SER A 12 18.07 -21.96 -8.15
N SER A 13 17.49 -20.80 -8.47
CA SER A 13 16.05 -20.61 -8.27
C SER A 13 15.33 -21.69 -9.08
N GLN A 14 14.69 -22.65 -8.42
CA GLN A 14 13.88 -23.68 -9.08
C GLN A 14 12.49 -23.15 -9.48
N ALA A 15 12.14 -21.96 -8.98
CA ALA A 15 10.90 -21.31 -9.31
C ALA A 15 10.88 -20.86 -10.77
N THR A 16 9.70 -20.87 -11.36
CA THR A 16 9.36 -20.26 -12.64
C THR A 16 7.96 -19.69 -12.50
N HIS A 17 7.51 -18.87 -13.46
CA HIS A 17 6.18 -18.27 -13.41
C HIS A 17 6.02 -17.28 -12.24
N PHE A 18 7.00 -16.39 -12.10
CA PHE A 18 6.94 -15.29 -11.16
C PHE A 18 5.87 -14.27 -11.56
N PHE A 19 5.13 -13.82 -10.56
CA PHE A 19 4.09 -12.81 -10.70
C PHE A 19 4.50 -11.47 -10.12
N GLY A 20 5.44 -11.41 -9.18
CA GLY A 20 5.79 -10.15 -8.56
C GLY A 20 6.31 -10.22 -7.13
N THR A 21 6.82 -9.10 -6.67
CA THR A 21 7.37 -8.92 -5.33
C THR A 21 7.24 -7.47 -4.86
N VAL A 22 7.21 -7.31 -3.55
CA VAL A 22 7.40 -6.04 -2.85
C VAL A 22 8.17 -6.32 -1.57
N MET A 23 9.03 -5.41 -1.13
CA MET A 23 9.78 -5.54 0.11
C MET A 23 9.70 -4.24 0.91
N THR A 24 9.49 -4.34 2.21
CA THR A 24 9.52 -3.21 3.15
C THR A 24 10.38 -3.60 4.35
N TYR A 25 10.98 -2.63 5.03
CA TYR A 25 11.81 -2.89 6.20
C TYR A 25 11.45 -1.97 7.37
N TYR A 26 11.62 -2.52 8.57
CA TYR A 26 11.24 -1.92 9.84
C TYR A 26 12.43 -2.03 10.79
N PRO A 27 13.22 -0.97 10.96
CA PRO A 27 14.23 -0.91 12.00
C PRO A 27 13.58 -1.10 13.37
N LYS A 28 14.19 -1.92 14.21
CA LYS A 28 13.78 -2.16 15.60
C LYS A 28 14.79 -1.52 16.55
N THR A 29 14.98 -2.11 17.72
CA THR A 29 15.86 -1.59 18.76
C THR A 29 17.32 -1.68 18.36
N THR A 30 18.06 -0.59 18.57
CA THR A 30 19.51 -0.58 18.59
C THR A 30 20.00 -1.10 19.94
N SER A 31 20.83 -2.14 19.91
CA SER A 31 21.51 -2.67 21.08
C SER A 31 22.59 -1.70 21.56
N SER A 32 22.98 -1.82 22.84
CA SER A 32 24.04 -1.00 23.44
C SER A 32 25.41 -1.17 22.78
N ASP A 33 25.63 -2.28 22.08
CA ASP A 33 26.86 -2.57 21.33
C ASP A 33 26.86 -1.96 19.91
N GLY A 34 25.82 -1.23 19.53
CA GLY A 34 25.66 -0.60 18.22
C GLY A 34 25.03 -1.52 17.15
N SER A 35 24.78 -2.80 17.47
CA SER A 35 24.04 -3.69 16.58
C SER A 35 22.57 -3.27 16.49
N LEU A 36 21.96 -3.47 15.32
CA LEU A 36 20.57 -3.12 15.05
C LEU A 36 19.82 -4.34 14.55
N MET A 37 18.61 -4.51 15.06
CA MET A 37 17.66 -5.48 14.52
C MET A 37 16.81 -4.80 13.45
N VAL A 38 16.68 -5.42 12.27
CA VAL A 38 15.75 -4.98 11.23
C VAL A 38 14.85 -6.13 10.83
N VAL A 39 13.54 -5.87 10.84
CA VAL A 39 12.55 -6.82 10.32
C VAL A 39 12.25 -6.42 8.88
N ILE A 40 12.45 -7.35 7.95
CA ILE A 40 12.17 -7.15 6.53
C ILE A 40 10.98 -8.03 6.18
N ARG A 41 9.91 -7.41 5.68
CA ARG A 41 8.69 -8.08 5.23
C ARG A 41 8.60 -7.95 3.72
N TYR A 42 8.42 -9.06 3.03
CA TYR A 42 8.31 -9.07 1.58
C TYR A 42 7.20 -10.00 1.08
N LYS A 43 6.67 -9.72 -0.10
CA LYS A 43 5.75 -10.62 -0.81
C LYS A 43 6.50 -11.37 -1.90
N LEU A 44 6.27 -12.66 -1.99
CA LEU A 44 6.68 -13.49 -3.12
C LEU A 44 5.44 -14.02 -3.80
N SER A 45 5.33 -13.77 -5.11
CA SER A 45 4.16 -14.15 -5.87
C SER A 45 4.58 -15.04 -7.03
N PHE A 46 4.02 -16.24 -7.09
CA PHE A 46 4.29 -17.26 -8.09
C PHE A 46 2.99 -17.94 -8.50
N ARG A 47 3.02 -18.84 -9.48
CA ARG A 47 1.86 -19.66 -9.85
C ARG A 47 1.36 -20.59 -8.73
N SER A 48 2.24 -20.99 -7.81
CA SER A 48 1.95 -21.97 -6.76
C SER A 48 2.64 -21.58 -5.45
N CYS A 49 2.00 -21.86 -4.30
CA CYS A 49 2.61 -21.64 -2.99
C CYS A 49 3.83 -22.56 -2.72
N THR A 50 4.03 -23.59 -3.54
CA THR A 50 5.20 -24.48 -3.47
C THR A 50 6.44 -23.86 -4.10
N ASP A 51 6.26 -22.90 -5.00
CA ASP A 51 7.36 -22.19 -5.62
C ASP A 51 7.98 -21.25 -4.58
N VAL A 52 9.31 -21.29 -4.49
CA VAL A 52 10.07 -20.53 -3.50
C VAL A 52 11.29 -19.90 -4.17
N ASP A 53 11.64 -18.74 -3.67
CA ASP A 53 12.88 -18.06 -3.97
C ASP A 53 13.32 -17.27 -2.73
N SER A 54 14.54 -16.78 -2.72
CA SER A 54 15.14 -16.11 -1.57
C SER A 54 15.84 -14.82 -1.96
N TRP A 55 15.82 -13.86 -1.06
CA TRP A 55 16.59 -12.64 -1.20
C TRP A 55 18.04 -12.87 -0.77
N ASP A 56 18.99 -12.47 -1.61
CA ASP A 56 20.41 -12.48 -1.32
C ASP A 56 20.94 -11.09 -0.94
N CYS A 57 22.04 -11.07 -0.19
CA CYS A 57 22.78 -9.84 0.09
C CYS A 57 23.61 -9.46 -1.12
N PHE A 58 23.31 -8.33 -1.75
CA PHE A 58 23.96 -7.89 -2.99
C PHE A 58 25.16 -7.01 -2.73
N THR A 59 24.98 -5.95 -1.93
CA THR A 59 26.05 -5.02 -1.53
C THR A 59 25.93 -4.66 -0.05
N GLY A 60 27.05 -4.23 0.56
CA GLY A 60 27.10 -3.88 1.97
C GLY A 60 27.14 -5.10 2.90
N SER A 61 26.70 -4.91 4.15
CA SER A 61 26.61 -5.96 5.16
C SER A 61 25.17 -6.15 5.60
N CYS A 62 24.49 -7.14 5.05
CA CYS A 62 23.08 -7.43 5.35
C CYS A 62 22.87 -8.15 6.70
N GLY A 63 23.94 -8.36 7.47
CA GLY A 63 23.88 -8.98 8.79
C GLY A 63 23.72 -10.50 8.76
N SER A 64 23.35 -11.05 9.92
CA SER A 64 23.00 -12.46 10.09
C SER A 64 21.50 -12.63 10.28
N GLN A 65 20.93 -13.62 9.59
CA GLN A 65 19.52 -13.95 9.71
C GLN A 65 19.27 -14.68 11.04
N SER A 66 18.45 -14.07 11.90
CA SER A 66 18.09 -14.61 13.22
C SER A 66 16.76 -15.35 13.22
N ALA A 67 15.81 -14.94 12.37
CA ALA A 67 14.51 -15.58 12.22
C ALA A 67 14.00 -15.44 10.78
N PHE A 68 13.25 -16.44 10.30
CA PHE A 68 12.62 -16.44 8.99
C PHE A 68 11.31 -17.21 9.02
N GLU A 69 10.25 -16.59 8.50
CA GLU A 69 8.94 -17.20 8.28
C GLU A 69 8.51 -16.97 6.83
N LEU A 70 7.78 -17.92 6.27
CA LEU A 70 7.19 -17.81 4.94
C LEU A 70 5.78 -18.38 4.93
N ASN A 71 4.78 -17.50 4.97
CA ASN A 71 3.38 -17.85 5.16
C ASN A 71 2.53 -17.47 3.94
N ILE A 72 1.45 -18.19 3.68
CA ILE A 72 0.52 -17.85 2.59
C ILE A 72 -0.29 -16.62 2.99
N VAL A 73 -0.39 -15.65 2.09
CA VAL A 73 -1.25 -14.46 2.24
C VAL A 73 -2.58 -14.74 1.56
N ASP A 74 -2.53 -15.15 0.29
CA ASP A 74 -3.72 -15.44 -0.50
C ASP A 74 -3.38 -16.37 -1.68
N GLU A 75 -4.35 -17.13 -2.16
CA GLU A 75 -4.27 -18.00 -3.32
C GLU A 75 -5.58 -17.86 -4.12
N GLU A 76 -5.47 -17.43 -5.38
CA GLU A 76 -6.65 -17.20 -6.21
C GLU A 76 -7.41 -18.50 -6.48
N ASN A 77 -8.75 -18.44 -6.45
CA ASN A 77 -9.59 -19.56 -6.87
C ASN A 77 -9.37 -19.87 -8.36
N GLY A 78 -8.76 -21.02 -8.63
CA GLY A 78 -8.25 -21.40 -9.95
C GLY A 78 -6.75 -21.67 -9.96
N ARG A 79 -6.05 -21.32 -8.87
CA ARG A 79 -4.61 -21.55 -8.65
C ARG A 79 -3.75 -20.99 -9.77
N GLU A 80 -4.12 -19.81 -10.27
CA GLU A 80 -3.32 -19.08 -11.26
C GLU A 80 -2.11 -18.43 -10.60
N TRP A 81 -2.26 -17.98 -9.36
CA TRP A 81 -1.18 -17.48 -8.53
C TRP A 81 -1.41 -17.77 -7.04
N CYS A 82 -0.31 -17.75 -6.30
CA CYS A 82 -0.25 -17.71 -4.85
C CYS A 82 0.72 -16.61 -4.41
N GLN A 83 0.32 -15.85 -3.40
CA GLN A 83 1.19 -14.90 -2.72
C GLN A 83 1.56 -15.40 -1.33
N ARG A 84 2.86 -15.33 -1.01
CA ARG A 84 3.39 -15.62 0.32
C ARG A 84 4.05 -14.37 0.91
N GLU A 85 3.97 -14.21 2.22
CA GLU A 85 4.73 -13.21 2.98
C GLU A 85 5.96 -13.87 3.59
N GLY A 86 7.14 -13.36 3.23
CA GLY A 86 8.37 -13.63 3.95
C GLY A 86 8.60 -12.58 5.03
N ILE A 87 8.86 -13.02 6.26
CA ILE A 87 9.29 -12.16 7.36
C ILE A 87 10.68 -12.63 7.78
N MET A 88 11.70 -11.82 7.53
CA MET A 88 13.07 -12.10 7.94
C MET A 88 13.54 -11.07 8.96
N THR A 89 14.21 -11.53 9.99
CA THR A 89 14.84 -10.66 10.99
C THR A 89 16.35 -10.74 10.83
N GLN A 90 16.97 -9.62 10.45
CA GLN A 90 18.41 -9.49 10.30
C GLN A 90 19.00 -8.75 11.50
N GLN A 91 20.11 -9.26 12.03
CA GLN A 91 20.95 -8.55 12.98
C GLN A 91 22.14 -7.98 12.22
N VAL A 92 22.20 -6.65 12.11
CA VAL A 92 23.31 -5.94 11.46
C VAL A 92 24.23 -5.31 12.51
N LEU A 93 25.54 -5.31 12.24
CA LEU A 93 26.55 -4.79 13.18
C LEU A 93 26.60 -3.25 13.22
N THR A 94 26.21 -2.61 12.13
CA THR A 94 26.15 -1.15 12.01
C THR A 94 24.87 -0.77 11.28
N ASN A 95 24.50 0.50 11.36
CA ASN A 95 23.35 1.05 10.63
C ASN A 95 23.72 1.52 9.20
N ALA A 96 24.86 1.07 8.66
CA ALA A 96 25.28 1.41 7.30
C ALA A 96 24.30 0.81 6.27
N PRO A 97 24.09 1.48 5.13
CA PRO A 97 23.17 1.00 4.10
C PRO A 97 23.69 -0.28 3.43
N PHE A 98 22.75 -1.12 2.99
CA PHE A 98 23.03 -2.33 2.24
C PHE A 98 21.92 -2.60 1.21
N GLU A 99 22.21 -3.44 0.23
CA GLU A 99 21.23 -3.81 -0.80
C GLU A 99 20.88 -5.29 -0.73
N MET A 100 19.57 -5.56 -0.73
CA MET A 100 19.00 -6.90 -0.87
C MET A 100 18.54 -7.09 -2.31
N ARG A 101 18.85 -8.24 -2.90
CA ARG A 101 18.44 -8.58 -4.26
C ARG A 101 17.59 -9.84 -4.28
N LEU A 102 16.58 -9.85 -5.14
CA LEU A 102 15.87 -11.04 -5.57
C LEU A 102 16.17 -11.22 -7.05
N GLU A 103 16.65 -12.38 -7.45
CA GLU A 103 16.96 -12.68 -8.85
C GLU A 103 16.74 -14.16 -9.12
N GLY A 104 16.11 -14.48 -10.24
CA GLY A 104 15.85 -15.87 -10.58
C GLY A 104 15.35 -16.10 -11.99
N GLY A 105 14.57 -17.16 -12.15
CA GLY A 105 14.07 -17.68 -13.41
C GLY A 105 13.03 -16.77 -14.09
N ASN A 106 12.05 -17.40 -14.75
CA ASN A 106 11.17 -16.67 -15.65
C ASN A 106 9.92 -16.11 -14.96
N TRP A 107 9.50 -14.90 -15.34
CA TRP A 107 8.12 -14.45 -15.20
C TRP A 107 7.15 -15.45 -15.86
N ILE A 108 5.86 -15.26 -15.66
CA ILE A 108 4.84 -16.06 -16.35
C ILE A 108 5.02 -16.05 -17.88
N SER A 109 4.44 -17.04 -18.53
CA SER A 109 4.52 -17.17 -19.99
C SER A 109 3.79 -16.02 -20.70
N ASN A 110 4.22 -15.72 -21.92
CA ASN A 110 3.58 -14.76 -22.84
C ASN A 110 3.56 -13.30 -22.35
N ILE A 111 4.52 -12.89 -21.52
CA ILE A 111 4.69 -11.49 -21.14
C ILE A 111 4.92 -10.62 -22.39
N VAL A 112 4.02 -9.66 -22.61
CA VAL A 112 3.96 -8.87 -23.85
C VAL A 112 5.12 -7.87 -23.96
N ASN A 113 5.56 -7.28 -22.85
CA ASN A 113 6.69 -6.33 -22.84
C ASN A 113 8.08 -7.01 -22.84
N GLY A 114 8.15 -8.31 -23.14
CA GLY A 114 9.42 -9.01 -23.38
C GLY A 114 10.29 -9.20 -22.14
N ILE A 115 9.73 -9.08 -20.94
CA ILE A 115 10.43 -9.40 -19.69
C ILE A 115 10.51 -10.92 -19.55
N ILE A 116 11.71 -11.42 -19.25
CA ILE A 116 11.96 -12.86 -19.12
C ILE A 116 12.30 -13.17 -17.68
N ALA A 117 13.43 -12.68 -17.18
CA ALA A 117 13.89 -12.98 -15.83
C ALA A 117 13.33 -11.98 -14.81
N TRP A 118 13.09 -12.42 -13.59
CA TRP A 118 12.87 -11.46 -12.50
C TRP A 118 14.20 -11.04 -11.88
N ARG A 119 14.29 -9.75 -11.63
CA ARG A 119 15.30 -9.15 -10.76
C ARG A 119 14.62 -8.01 -10.02
N ALA A 120 14.91 -7.85 -8.75
CA ALA A 120 14.41 -6.77 -7.90
C ALA A 120 15.49 -6.40 -6.89
N LEU A 121 15.56 -5.11 -6.54
CA LEU A 121 16.59 -4.58 -5.64
C LEU A 121 15.95 -3.64 -4.61
N THR A 122 16.31 -3.84 -3.35
CA THR A 122 15.92 -2.99 -2.22
C THR A 122 17.16 -2.34 -1.64
N LEU A 123 17.19 -1.01 -1.54
CA LEU A 123 18.20 -0.29 -0.76
C LEU A 123 17.66 -0.11 0.65
N VAL A 124 18.28 -0.77 1.61
CA VAL A 124 17.97 -0.63 3.04
C VAL A 124 18.88 0.45 3.62
N GLU A 125 18.28 1.54 4.12
CA GLU A 125 18.98 2.65 4.77
C GLU A 125 18.55 2.66 6.24
N LEU A 126 19.51 2.46 7.15
CA LEU A 126 19.23 2.30 8.59
C LEU A 126 19.81 3.44 9.42
N ARG A 127 20.52 4.38 8.79
CA ARG A 127 21.12 5.51 9.49
C ARG A 127 20.06 6.35 10.18
N ASN A 128 20.44 6.91 11.33
CA ASN A 128 19.55 7.75 12.10
C ASN A 128 19.36 9.09 11.40
N ARG A 129 18.12 9.51 11.28
CA ARG A 129 17.76 10.76 10.64
C ARG A 129 17.81 11.91 11.64
N SER A 130 18.30 13.06 11.21
CA SER A 130 18.40 14.25 12.08
C SER A 130 17.04 14.87 12.42
N ASP A 131 16.01 14.63 11.63
CA ASP A 131 14.66 15.17 11.78
C ASP A 131 13.79 14.36 12.76
N THR A 132 13.84 13.03 12.68
CA THR A 132 13.07 12.13 13.56
C THR A 132 13.86 11.63 14.76
N GLY A 133 15.19 11.67 14.70
CA GLY A 133 16.08 11.04 15.68
C GLY A 133 16.06 9.51 15.65
N GLN A 134 15.36 8.91 14.69
CA GLN A 134 15.20 7.46 14.55
C GLN A 134 15.84 6.97 13.25
N ALA A 135 16.06 5.65 13.16
CA ALA A 135 16.49 5.01 11.92
C ALA A 135 15.43 5.20 10.82
N ASN A 136 15.89 5.37 9.58
CA ASN A 136 14.99 5.51 8.44
C ASN A 136 14.12 4.26 8.25
N ARG A 137 12.83 4.45 7.97
CA ARG A 137 11.89 3.40 7.56
C ARG A 137 11.72 3.45 6.05
N SER A 138 11.42 2.31 5.44
CA SER A 138 11.21 2.27 3.99
C SER A 138 9.90 2.99 3.61
N PRO A 139 9.76 3.47 2.36
CA PRO A 139 8.44 3.71 1.81
C PRO A 139 7.65 2.39 1.85
N GLN A 140 6.33 2.48 1.94
CA GLN A 140 5.46 1.33 2.20
C GLN A 140 4.35 1.22 1.18
N THR A 141 4.16 -0.02 0.73
CA THR A 141 3.05 -0.44 -0.12
C THR A 141 2.87 -1.96 -0.07
N THR A 142 1.78 -2.44 -0.64
CA THR A 142 1.62 -3.84 -0.99
C THR A 142 0.82 -3.94 -2.28
N ILE A 143 0.88 -5.09 -2.96
CA ILE A 143 0.23 -5.26 -4.25
C ILE A 143 -0.14 -6.72 -4.48
N LEU A 144 -1.28 -6.94 -5.12
CA LEU A 144 -1.68 -8.26 -5.55
C LEU A 144 -0.76 -8.80 -6.64
N PRO A 145 -0.57 -10.12 -6.75
CA PRO A 145 0.25 -10.74 -7.79
C PRO A 145 -0.15 -10.34 -9.21
N ALA A 146 -1.46 -10.24 -9.44
CA ALA A 146 -2.02 -9.83 -10.72
C ALA A 146 -3.22 -8.90 -10.52
N VAL A 147 -3.26 -7.81 -11.29
CA VAL A 147 -4.43 -6.95 -11.45
C VAL A 147 -4.85 -6.95 -12.92
N ARG A 148 -6.14 -6.79 -13.18
CA ARG A 148 -6.71 -7.05 -14.52
C ARG A 148 -7.54 -5.86 -15.02
N VAL A 149 -7.50 -5.59 -16.32
CA VAL A 149 -8.28 -4.52 -16.97
C VAL A 149 -8.73 -4.92 -18.37
N PRO A 150 -10.02 -4.76 -18.73
CA PRO A 150 -10.48 -4.95 -20.09
C PRO A 150 -9.90 -3.90 -21.05
N SER A 151 -9.53 -4.33 -22.26
CA SER A 151 -8.82 -3.48 -23.22
C SER A 151 -9.57 -2.22 -23.66
N ASN A 152 -10.90 -2.20 -23.56
CA ASN A 152 -11.73 -1.04 -23.91
C ASN A 152 -12.04 -0.11 -22.72
N CYS A 153 -11.55 -0.42 -21.52
CA CYS A 153 -11.83 0.36 -20.32
C CYS A 153 -10.62 1.17 -19.88
N ARG A 154 -10.82 2.48 -19.69
CA ARG A 154 -9.82 3.30 -19.01
C ARG A 154 -9.76 2.89 -17.54
N ARG A 155 -8.57 2.76 -16.97
CA ARG A 155 -8.37 2.46 -15.55
C ARG A 155 -7.10 3.11 -15.03
N ASP A 156 -7.21 3.79 -13.90
CA ASP A 156 -6.06 4.24 -13.14
C ASP A 156 -5.85 3.28 -11.97
N PHE A 157 -4.65 2.70 -11.86
CA PHE A 157 -4.22 1.92 -10.71
C PHE A 157 -3.46 2.86 -9.76
N ASN A 158 -4.19 3.38 -8.78
CA ASN A 158 -3.64 4.24 -7.74
C ASN A 158 -2.95 3.37 -6.69
N LEU A 159 -1.67 3.06 -6.90
CA LEU A 159 -0.90 2.30 -5.91
C LEU A 159 -0.90 3.07 -4.58
N LEU A 160 -1.02 2.32 -3.48
CA LEU A 160 -0.78 2.89 -2.17
C LEU A 160 0.71 3.22 -2.08
N ALA A 161 1.04 4.43 -1.67
CA ALA A 161 2.42 4.87 -1.50
C ALA A 161 2.44 5.85 -0.35
N PHE A 162 3.15 5.52 0.71
CA PHE A 162 3.31 6.38 1.87
C PHE A 162 4.63 6.04 2.57
N ASP A 163 5.12 6.98 3.35
CA ASP A 163 6.31 6.79 4.16
C ASP A 163 5.98 7.07 5.63
N PRO A 164 6.30 6.16 6.58
CA PRO A 164 6.02 6.35 8.00
C PRO A 164 6.79 7.50 8.67
N ASP A 165 7.92 7.94 8.11
CA ASP A 165 8.70 9.09 8.59
C ASP A 165 8.16 10.42 8.01
N GLY A 166 7.17 10.34 7.11
CA GLY A 166 6.48 11.49 6.56
C GLY A 166 7.06 11.98 5.24
N ASP A 167 7.97 11.22 4.63
CA ASP A 167 8.63 11.58 3.38
C ASP A 167 7.67 11.69 2.18
N GLU A 168 8.14 12.38 1.14
CA GLU A 168 7.49 12.33 -0.16
C GLU A 168 7.88 11.03 -0.88
N VAL A 169 6.89 10.20 -1.21
CA VAL A 169 7.13 8.95 -1.95
C VAL A 169 6.93 9.17 -3.43
N LYS A 170 7.90 8.74 -4.25
CA LYS A 170 7.83 8.79 -5.71
C LYS A 170 8.05 7.40 -6.32
N CYS A 171 7.47 7.18 -7.50
CA CYS A 171 7.67 5.97 -8.28
C CYS A 171 8.28 6.25 -9.65
N ARG A 172 9.08 5.31 -10.11
CA ARG A 172 9.62 5.24 -11.47
C ARG A 172 9.68 3.79 -11.94
N TYR A 173 9.83 3.57 -13.25
CA TYR A 173 10.21 2.24 -13.75
C TYR A 173 11.63 1.89 -13.32
N GLY A 174 11.90 0.60 -13.14
CA GLY A 174 13.24 0.12 -12.80
C GLY A 174 14.27 0.38 -13.91
N ASP A 175 15.52 0.46 -13.51
CA ASP A 175 16.67 0.66 -14.39
C ASP A 175 17.56 -0.58 -14.41
N ALA A 176 17.81 -1.10 -15.62
CA ALA A 176 18.63 -2.29 -15.84
C ALA A 176 20.10 -2.02 -15.47
N LEU A 177 20.58 -0.79 -15.65
CA LEU A 177 21.94 -0.38 -15.29
C LEU A 177 22.14 -0.35 -13.77
N LEU A 178 21.06 -0.17 -13.02
CA LEU A 178 21.04 -0.23 -11.56
C LEU A 178 20.68 -1.61 -11.02
N SER A 179 20.58 -2.63 -11.89
CA SER A 179 20.21 -4.00 -11.52
C SER A 179 18.85 -4.12 -10.83
N GLU A 180 17.91 -3.23 -11.13
CA GLU A 180 16.57 -3.21 -10.51
C GLU A 180 15.57 -4.16 -11.20
N CYS A 181 15.89 -4.60 -12.42
CA CYS A 181 15.12 -5.54 -13.25
C CYS A 181 16.01 -6.12 -14.38
N ASN A 182 15.51 -7.15 -15.10
CA ASN A 182 16.25 -7.81 -16.18
C ASN A 182 15.35 -8.52 -17.24
N PRO A 183 15.08 -7.90 -18.41
CA PRO A 183 15.26 -6.49 -18.74
C PRO A 183 14.25 -5.59 -17.98
N CYS A 184 14.22 -4.29 -18.30
CA CYS A 184 13.38 -3.29 -17.62
C CYS A 184 12.40 -2.57 -18.56
N THR A 185 11.92 -3.25 -19.60
CA THR A 185 11.02 -2.65 -20.60
C THR A 185 9.67 -2.30 -19.98
N PRO A 186 9.28 -1.01 -19.92
CA PRO A 186 7.98 -0.64 -19.37
C PRO A 186 6.80 -1.18 -20.20
N PRO A 187 5.64 -1.46 -19.60
CA PRO A 187 4.43 -1.77 -20.36
C PRO A 187 3.99 -0.59 -21.23
N SER A 188 3.92 -0.78 -22.55
CA SER A 188 3.55 0.27 -23.52
C SER A 188 2.11 0.80 -23.35
N VAL A 189 1.26 0.03 -22.68
CA VAL A 189 -0.15 0.37 -22.40
C VAL A 189 -0.35 1.20 -21.13
N LEU A 190 0.73 1.47 -20.37
CA LEU A 190 0.67 2.21 -19.12
C LEU A 190 1.49 3.50 -19.19
N THR A 191 0.94 4.56 -18.60
CA THR A 191 1.70 5.77 -18.23
C THR A 191 1.85 5.83 -16.72
N LEU A 192 3.06 6.08 -16.22
CA LEU A 192 3.33 6.18 -14.78
C LEU A 192 3.47 7.65 -14.38
N SER A 193 2.74 8.07 -13.34
CA SER A 193 3.00 9.32 -12.64
C SER A 193 4.06 9.14 -11.54
N SER A 194 4.76 10.21 -11.19
CA SER A 194 5.67 10.20 -10.05
C SER A 194 4.96 9.90 -8.73
N SER A 195 3.66 10.21 -8.60
CA SER A 195 2.81 9.90 -7.44
C SER A 195 2.32 8.44 -7.38
N CYS A 196 3.01 7.52 -8.06
CA CYS A 196 2.72 6.09 -8.06
C CYS A 196 1.34 5.71 -8.61
N THR A 197 0.87 6.44 -9.64
CA THR A 197 -0.36 6.10 -10.36
C THR A 197 -0.03 5.56 -11.75
N LEU A 198 -0.53 4.37 -12.07
CA LEU A 198 -0.42 3.78 -13.40
C LEU A 198 -1.74 4.01 -14.16
N SER A 199 -1.71 4.84 -15.19
CA SER A 199 -2.85 5.10 -16.05
C SER A 199 -2.84 4.19 -17.26
N PHE A 200 -3.88 3.35 -17.36
CA PHE A 200 -4.18 2.53 -18.52
C PHE A 200 -5.22 3.23 -19.41
N SER A 201 -4.91 3.34 -20.70
CA SER A 201 -5.83 3.84 -21.71
C SER A 201 -6.35 2.70 -22.61
N PRO A 202 -7.59 2.81 -23.12
CA PRO A 202 -8.13 1.81 -24.04
C PRO A 202 -7.19 1.50 -25.21
N THR A 203 -7.10 0.23 -25.57
CA THR A 203 -6.13 -0.32 -26.51
C THR A 203 -6.76 -1.36 -27.44
N THR A 204 -6.02 -1.77 -28.47
CA THR A 204 -6.45 -2.75 -29.47
C THR A 204 -6.22 -4.20 -29.00
N SER A 205 -6.86 -5.15 -29.69
CA SER A 205 -6.73 -6.58 -29.41
C SER A 205 -5.31 -7.14 -29.58
N SER A 206 -4.42 -6.43 -30.26
CA SER A 206 -3.00 -6.79 -30.40
C SER A 206 -2.20 -6.60 -29.11
N ASN A 207 -2.73 -5.84 -28.15
CA ASN A 207 -2.07 -5.52 -26.88
C ASN A 207 -2.68 -6.30 -25.69
N LEU A 208 -3.44 -7.35 -25.98
CA LEU A 208 -3.98 -8.25 -24.94
C LEU A 208 -2.87 -9.12 -24.35
N GLY A 209 -3.08 -9.58 -23.12
CA GLY A 209 -2.18 -10.49 -22.43
C GLY A 209 -1.51 -9.86 -21.21
N PRO A 210 -0.60 -10.62 -20.57
CA PRO A 210 0.06 -10.19 -19.36
C PRO A 210 1.24 -9.26 -19.66
N TYR A 211 1.42 -8.24 -18.82
CA TYR A 211 2.57 -7.35 -18.81
C TYR A 211 3.24 -7.43 -17.43
N ALA A 212 4.56 -7.53 -17.42
CA ALA A 212 5.32 -7.42 -16.18
C ALA A 212 5.49 -5.93 -15.86
N VAL A 213 4.95 -5.50 -14.73
CA VAL A 213 5.13 -4.14 -14.21
C VAL A 213 6.29 -4.18 -13.22
N GLN A 214 7.35 -3.42 -13.49
CA GLN A 214 8.56 -3.39 -12.66
C GLN A 214 8.88 -1.96 -12.23
N LEU A 215 8.41 -1.58 -11.04
CA LEU A 215 8.60 -0.25 -10.48
C LEU A 215 9.61 -0.24 -9.34
N VAL A 216 10.15 0.94 -9.10
CA VAL A 216 10.90 1.30 -7.90
C VAL A 216 10.17 2.43 -7.21
N MET A 217 9.95 2.28 -5.91
CA MET A 217 9.34 3.26 -5.02
C MET A 217 10.40 3.80 -4.08
N GLU A 218 10.54 5.12 -4.05
CA GLU A 218 11.62 5.85 -3.39
C GLU A 218 11.03 6.89 -2.43
N ASP A 219 11.65 7.04 -1.26
CA ASP A 219 11.33 8.07 -0.26
C ASP A 219 12.25 9.29 -0.44
N PHE A 220 11.71 10.50 -0.26
CA PHE A 220 12.45 11.75 -0.37
C PHE A 220 12.12 12.63 0.84
N PRO A 221 13.12 13.14 1.57
CA PRO A 221 12.85 13.97 2.73
C PRO A 221 12.18 15.27 2.29
N ARG A 222 11.31 15.84 3.13
CA ARG A 222 10.64 17.11 2.84
C ARG A 222 11.54 18.33 2.99
N GLU A 223 12.64 18.16 3.72
CA GLU A 223 13.66 19.17 3.97
C GLU A 223 15.04 18.52 3.88
N THR A 224 16.11 19.31 3.89
CA THR A 224 17.46 18.74 3.93
C THR A 224 17.70 18.12 5.31
N ILE A 225 18.04 16.84 5.33
CA ILE A 225 18.35 16.09 6.55
C ILE A 225 19.77 15.54 6.51
N THR A 226 20.28 15.16 7.68
CA THR A 226 21.52 14.42 7.81
C THR A 226 21.23 13.01 8.31
N LEU A 227 21.80 12.03 7.61
CA LEU A 227 21.85 10.64 8.04
C LEU A 227 23.13 10.40 8.84
N ILE A 228 22.98 9.87 10.05
CA ILE A 228 24.06 9.66 11.02
C ILE A 228 24.33 8.15 11.16
N GLN A 229 25.55 7.76 10.82
CA GLN A 229 26.02 6.39 10.95
C GLN A 229 26.56 6.08 12.36
N THR A 230 26.64 4.81 12.74
CA THR A 230 27.15 4.34 14.04
C THR A 230 28.57 4.83 14.34
N ASP A 231 29.42 5.05 13.33
CA ASP A 231 30.78 5.58 13.48
C ASP A 231 30.83 7.12 13.61
N GLY A 232 29.67 7.79 13.62
CA GLY A 232 29.55 9.24 13.68
C GLY A 232 29.68 9.94 12.33
N SER A 233 29.94 9.21 11.24
CA SER A 233 29.94 9.78 9.89
C SER A 233 28.53 10.26 9.51
N GLN A 234 28.49 11.33 8.72
CA GLN A 234 27.27 12.03 8.36
C GLN A 234 27.15 12.13 6.85
N THR A 235 25.95 11.89 6.32
CA THR A 235 25.62 12.08 4.90
C THR A 235 24.39 12.96 4.78
N MET A 236 24.48 14.05 4.02
CA MET A 236 23.33 14.90 3.75
C MET A 236 22.43 14.30 2.67
N LYS A 237 21.10 14.39 2.88
CA LYS A 237 20.07 14.09 1.91
C LYS A 237 19.23 15.33 1.67
N THR A 238 18.97 15.65 0.41
CA THR A 238 18.13 16.78 0.00
C THR A 238 16.78 16.29 -0.47
N VAL A 239 15.83 17.19 -0.68
CA VAL A 239 14.49 16.89 -1.21
C VAL A 239 14.48 16.22 -2.59
N ASN A 240 15.62 16.21 -3.29
CA ASN A 240 15.79 15.61 -4.62
C ASN A 240 16.61 14.31 -4.60
N THR A 241 17.01 13.83 -3.42
CA THR A 241 17.82 12.62 -3.28
C THR A 241 17.06 11.60 -2.46
N SER A 242 16.81 10.43 -3.02
CA SER A 242 16.12 9.37 -2.30
C SER A 242 16.93 8.87 -1.10
N ILE A 243 16.27 8.48 -0.01
CA ILE A 243 16.94 7.94 1.18
C ILE A 243 17.14 6.45 0.99
N SER A 244 16.08 5.76 0.61
CA SER A 244 15.96 4.33 0.40
C SER A 244 15.06 4.02 -0.81
N LYS A 245 15.01 2.75 -1.23
CA LYS A 245 14.17 2.33 -2.35
C LYS A 245 13.70 0.90 -2.20
N ILE A 246 12.47 0.64 -2.64
CA ILE A 246 11.86 -0.69 -2.65
C ILE A 246 11.36 -1.06 -4.05
N PRO A 247 11.38 -2.34 -4.44
CA PRO A 247 10.74 -2.78 -5.66
C PRO A 247 9.23 -2.95 -5.48
N VAL A 248 8.47 -2.64 -6.52
CA VAL A 248 7.03 -2.93 -6.61
C VAL A 248 6.79 -3.59 -7.95
N GLN A 249 6.66 -4.91 -7.94
CA GLN A 249 6.56 -5.73 -9.14
C GLN A 249 5.30 -6.58 -9.09
N PHE A 250 4.54 -6.60 -10.19
CA PHE A 250 3.30 -7.37 -10.32
C PHE A 250 2.94 -7.57 -11.80
N VAL A 251 1.94 -8.41 -12.08
CA VAL A 251 1.40 -8.60 -13.43
C VAL A 251 0.19 -7.70 -13.67
N LEU A 252 0.20 -6.96 -14.78
CA LEU A 252 -1.02 -6.38 -15.36
C LEU A 252 -1.55 -7.32 -16.44
N GLN A 253 -2.74 -7.87 -16.25
CA GLN A 253 -3.43 -8.60 -17.31
C GLN A 253 -4.35 -7.66 -18.09
N VAL A 254 -4.09 -7.52 -19.40
CA VAL A 254 -5.01 -6.82 -20.31
C VAL A 254 -5.94 -7.84 -20.94
N ASP A 255 -7.20 -7.77 -20.55
CA ASP A 255 -8.24 -8.70 -20.98
C ASP A 255 -8.96 -8.24 -22.24
N PRO A 256 -9.64 -9.16 -22.96
CA PRO A 256 -10.55 -8.78 -24.04
C PRO A 256 -11.57 -7.71 -23.61
N ALA A 257 -12.08 -6.99 -24.60
CA ALA A 257 -13.08 -5.96 -24.37
C ALA A 257 -14.34 -6.52 -23.67
N VAL A 258 -14.87 -5.74 -22.74
CA VAL A 258 -16.11 -6.05 -22.01
C VAL A 258 -17.30 -5.30 -22.64
N PRO A 259 -18.54 -5.82 -22.58
CA PRO A 259 -19.70 -5.14 -23.15
C PRO A 259 -19.94 -3.72 -22.60
N SER A 260 -19.60 -3.48 -21.33
CA SER A 260 -19.67 -2.15 -20.73
C SER A 260 -18.61 -1.97 -19.65
N CYS A 261 -17.91 -0.83 -19.70
CA CYS A 261 -16.94 -0.40 -18.69
C CYS A 261 -17.59 0.30 -17.48
N THR A 262 -18.93 0.37 -17.45
CA THR A 262 -19.64 0.95 -16.30
C THR A 262 -19.45 0.05 -15.09
N GLU A 263 -18.81 0.57 -14.05
CA GLU A 263 -18.61 -0.15 -12.79
C GLU A 263 -19.96 -0.51 -12.16
N GLY A 264 -20.07 -1.72 -11.62
CA GLY A 264 -21.31 -2.29 -11.09
C GLY A 264 -22.13 -3.06 -12.12
N LEU A 265 -21.75 -3.06 -13.41
CA LEU A 265 -22.33 -3.97 -14.40
C LEU A 265 -21.53 -5.27 -14.48
N TYR A 266 -20.37 -5.24 -15.15
CA TYR A 266 -19.47 -6.39 -15.28
C TYR A 266 -18.28 -6.30 -14.32
N LEU A 267 -17.67 -5.12 -14.22
CA LEU A 267 -16.58 -4.85 -13.28
C LEU A 267 -17.20 -4.54 -11.92
N PRO A 268 -16.84 -5.25 -10.83
CA PRO A 268 -17.39 -4.98 -9.52
C PRO A 268 -17.14 -3.55 -9.06
N LYS A 269 -18.14 -2.93 -8.45
CA LYS A 269 -18.06 -1.60 -7.85
C LYS A 269 -18.15 -1.71 -6.34
N PHE A 270 -17.20 -1.13 -5.62
CA PHE A 270 -17.28 -1.06 -4.17
C PHE A 270 -18.43 -0.16 -3.70
N LEU A 271 -19.09 -0.59 -2.63
CA LEU A 271 -20.14 0.12 -1.93
C LEU A 271 -19.74 0.36 -0.47
N PRO A 272 -20.31 1.37 0.21
CA PRO A 272 -20.24 1.47 1.66
C PRO A 272 -20.71 0.14 2.32
N PRO A 273 -20.09 -0.29 3.43
CA PRO A 273 -19.11 0.43 4.26
C PRO A 273 -17.63 0.22 3.85
N THR A 274 -17.34 -0.21 2.61
CA THR A 274 -15.95 -0.39 2.15
C THR A 274 -15.14 0.90 2.33
N PRO A 275 -13.99 0.87 3.03
CA PRO A 275 -13.18 2.06 3.22
C PRO A 275 -12.76 2.73 1.91
N ALA A 276 -12.58 4.05 1.96
CA ALA A 276 -11.99 4.82 0.87
C ALA A 276 -10.58 4.30 0.53
N ASN A 277 -10.14 4.44 -0.72
CA ASN A 277 -8.74 4.16 -1.06
C ASN A 277 -7.84 5.12 -0.27
N ARG A 278 -6.75 4.58 0.29
CA ARG A 278 -5.81 5.25 1.20
C ARG A 278 -6.43 5.67 2.54
N ALA A 279 -7.57 5.09 2.94
CA ALA A 279 -8.10 5.28 4.28
C ALA A 279 -7.08 4.81 5.32
N ARG A 280 -6.96 5.57 6.41
CA ARG A 280 -6.12 5.24 7.57
C ARG A 280 -6.99 4.66 8.66
N LEU A 281 -6.61 3.49 9.13
CA LEU A 281 -7.27 2.74 10.19
C LEU A 281 -6.28 2.56 11.33
N TYR A 282 -6.81 2.50 12.54
CA TYR A 282 -6.01 2.35 13.76
C TYR A 282 -6.51 1.16 14.54
N THR A 283 -5.61 0.39 15.12
CA THR A 283 -5.96 -0.71 16.01
C THR A 283 -4.91 -0.88 17.10
N PRO A 284 -5.30 -0.92 18.39
CA PRO A 284 -4.39 -1.25 19.46
C PRO A 284 -3.85 -2.68 19.35
N VAL A 285 -2.69 -2.91 19.96
CA VAL A 285 -2.12 -4.26 20.14
C VAL A 285 -3.14 -5.18 20.79
N GLY A 286 -3.30 -6.38 20.24
CA GLY A 286 -4.20 -7.39 20.79
C GLY A 286 -5.70 -7.11 20.62
N GLN A 287 -6.10 -6.03 19.96
CA GLN A 287 -7.48 -5.79 19.54
C GLN A 287 -7.70 -6.25 18.11
N THR A 288 -8.85 -6.86 17.81
CA THR A 288 -9.18 -7.26 16.43
C THR A 288 -9.77 -6.08 15.66
N LEU A 289 -9.10 -5.69 14.58
CA LEU A 289 -9.62 -4.81 13.55
C LEU A 289 -10.54 -5.59 12.61
N GLU A 290 -11.66 -4.98 12.22
CA GLU A 290 -12.59 -5.52 11.22
C GLU A 290 -12.74 -4.53 10.06
N ILE A 291 -12.42 -4.97 8.84
CA ILE A 291 -12.63 -4.21 7.61
C ILE A 291 -13.75 -4.89 6.82
N ARG A 292 -14.88 -4.20 6.70
CA ARG A 292 -16.04 -4.67 5.93
C ARG A 292 -15.95 -4.19 4.49
N ILE A 293 -16.10 -5.11 3.57
CA ILE A 293 -15.99 -4.86 2.13
C ILE A 293 -17.29 -5.33 1.49
N LYS A 294 -17.90 -4.46 0.70
CA LYS A 294 -19.12 -4.70 -0.05
C LYS A 294 -18.92 -4.25 -1.49
N ALA A 295 -19.35 -5.05 -2.45
CA ALA A 295 -19.30 -4.70 -3.85
C ALA A 295 -20.52 -5.22 -4.60
N GLU A 296 -20.87 -4.58 -5.71
CA GLU A 296 -21.97 -5.00 -6.59
C GLU A 296 -21.48 -5.26 -8.02
N ALA A 297 -22.11 -6.22 -8.70
CA ALA A 297 -22.03 -6.43 -10.14
C ALA A 297 -23.36 -7.03 -10.63
N LYS A 298 -23.98 -6.44 -11.68
CA LYS A 298 -25.31 -6.85 -12.17
C LYS A 298 -25.26 -7.93 -13.25
N ASN A 299 -24.23 -7.91 -14.08
CA ASN A 299 -24.10 -8.74 -15.28
C ASN A 299 -22.97 -9.78 -15.15
N SER A 300 -22.28 -9.81 -14.02
CA SER A 300 -21.29 -10.82 -13.64
C SER A 300 -21.52 -11.23 -12.19
N THR A 301 -21.02 -12.40 -11.80
CA THR A 301 -21.19 -12.93 -10.44
C THR A 301 -19.93 -12.73 -9.62
N ILE A 302 -20.03 -12.08 -8.47
CA ILE A 302 -18.90 -11.93 -7.53
C ILE A 302 -18.44 -13.32 -7.05
N SER A 303 -17.17 -13.66 -7.29
CA SER A 303 -16.58 -14.95 -6.91
C SER A 303 -15.85 -14.86 -5.58
N GLU A 304 -14.93 -13.91 -5.44
CA GLU A 304 -13.99 -13.82 -4.31
C GLU A 304 -13.44 -12.40 -4.10
N LEU A 305 -12.83 -12.20 -2.94
CA LEU A 305 -11.97 -11.07 -2.64
C LEU A 305 -10.53 -11.57 -2.77
N LEU A 306 -9.71 -10.88 -3.55
CA LEU A 306 -8.28 -11.13 -3.65
C LEU A 306 -7.58 -10.12 -2.76
N PHE A 307 -6.56 -10.56 -2.01
CA PHE A 307 -5.97 -9.79 -0.92
C PHE A 307 -4.44 -9.81 -0.92
N SER A 308 -3.85 -8.69 -0.51
CA SER A 308 -2.43 -8.57 -0.20
C SER A 308 -2.27 -7.71 1.06
N GLY A 309 -1.57 -8.23 2.06
CA GLY A 309 -1.34 -7.61 3.36
C GLY A 309 -0.70 -8.61 4.33
N PRO A 310 -0.69 -8.37 5.66
CA PRO A 310 -0.13 -9.32 6.62
C PRO A 310 -0.74 -10.72 6.48
N TYR A 311 0.08 -11.77 6.56
CA TYR A 311 -0.38 -13.15 6.30
C TYR A 311 -1.43 -13.65 7.29
N ASN A 312 -1.45 -13.08 8.50
CA ASN A 312 -2.35 -13.47 9.59
C ASN A 312 -3.68 -12.69 9.55
N VAL A 313 -3.98 -11.99 8.46
CA VAL A 313 -5.31 -11.42 8.20
C VAL A 313 -6.24 -12.55 7.78
N ASN A 314 -7.33 -12.73 8.53
CA ASN A 314 -8.35 -13.71 8.20
C ASN A 314 -9.42 -13.10 7.30
N GLN A 315 -9.59 -13.66 6.10
CA GLN A 315 -10.63 -13.30 5.16
C GLN A 315 -11.84 -14.21 5.28
N THR A 316 -13.03 -13.63 5.44
CA THR A 316 -14.29 -14.38 5.50
C THR A 316 -15.34 -13.80 4.56
N ARG A 317 -16.06 -14.66 3.83
CA ARG A 317 -17.22 -14.25 3.03
C ARG A 317 -18.45 -14.21 3.92
N SER A 318 -18.97 -13.00 4.15
CA SER A 318 -20.14 -12.76 5.03
C SER A 318 -21.47 -12.83 4.26
N GLY A 319 -21.42 -12.67 2.94
CA GLY A 319 -22.56 -12.84 2.02
C GLY A 319 -22.09 -12.95 0.56
N PRO A 320 -23.02 -13.10 -0.41
CA PRO A 320 -22.66 -13.17 -1.82
C PRO A 320 -21.84 -11.98 -2.31
N GLU A 321 -22.08 -10.80 -1.74
CA GLU A 321 -21.51 -9.51 -2.15
C GLU A 321 -20.69 -8.85 -1.03
N GLU A 322 -20.43 -9.57 0.06
CA GLU A 322 -19.86 -9.03 1.29
C GLU A 322 -18.72 -9.90 1.82
N PHE A 323 -17.59 -9.26 2.10
CA PHE A 323 -16.38 -9.84 2.64
C PHE A 323 -15.94 -9.08 3.89
N THR A 324 -15.29 -9.79 4.81
CA THR A 324 -14.76 -9.21 6.04
C THR A 324 -13.32 -9.67 6.23
N LEU A 325 -12.39 -8.70 6.34
CA LEU A 325 -11.01 -8.93 6.74
C LEU A 325 -10.89 -8.68 8.25
N ARG A 326 -10.27 -9.62 8.97
CA ARG A 326 -10.01 -9.50 10.41
C ARG A 326 -8.54 -9.66 10.71
N TRP A 327 -7.99 -8.72 11.46
CA TRP A 327 -6.58 -8.72 11.82
C TRP A 327 -6.40 -8.38 13.29
N LYS A 328 -5.44 -9.02 13.95
CA LYS A 328 -5.12 -8.80 15.35
C LYS A 328 -3.61 -8.62 15.49
N PRO A 329 -3.10 -7.38 15.62
CA PRO A 329 -1.67 -7.13 15.72
C PRO A 329 -1.09 -7.65 17.04
N SER A 330 0.19 -8.03 16.98
CA SER A 330 0.98 -8.41 18.15
C SER A 330 1.77 -7.22 18.73
N GLU A 331 2.39 -7.40 19.89
CA GLU A 331 3.22 -6.37 20.54
C GLU A 331 4.43 -5.98 19.71
N SER A 332 5.00 -6.91 18.94
CA SER A 332 6.15 -6.62 18.07
C SER A 332 5.80 -5.67 16.91
N GLU A 333 4.51 -5.50 16.62
CA GLU A 333 4.00 -4.66 15.53
C GLU A 333 3.58 -3.26 16.01
N ASP A 334 3.73 -2.95 17.30
CA ASP A 334 3.33 -1.65 17.87
C ASP A 334 4.09 -0.48 17.21
N GLY A 335 3.37 0.60 16.90
CA GLY A 335 3.89 1.77 16.21
C GLY A 335 4.17 1.59 14.72
N GLU A 336 3.93 0.40 14.16
CA GLU A 336 4.13 0.13 12.73
C GLU A 336 2.87 0.38 11.91
N SER A 337 3.05 0.56 10.61
CA SER A 337 1.96 0.71 9.65
C SER A 337 2.01 -0.40 8.60
N TYR A 338 0.83 -0.86 8.20
CA TYR A 338 0.66 -2.00 7.33
C TYR A 338 -0.28 -1.65 6.16
N PRO A 339 0.22 -1.68 4.92
CA PRO A 339 -0.62 -1.59 3.74
C PRO A 339 -1.45 -2.87 3.58
N MET A 340 -2.73 -2.71 3.30
CA MET A 340 -3.65 -3.80 2.97
C MET A 340 -4.38 -3.43 1.68
N CYS A 341 -4.12 -4.17 0.60
CA CYS A 341 -4.70 -3.95 -0.72
C CYS A 341 -5.59 -5.12 -1.13
N PHE A 342 -6.70 -4.83 -1.80
CA PHE A 342 -7.65 -5.84 -2.24
C PHE A 342 -8.41 -5.43 -3.50
N VAL A 343 -8.87 -6.43 -4.24
CA VAL A 343 -9.82 -6.29 -5.36
C VAL A 343 -10.93 -7.31 -5.22
N VAL A 344 -12.13 -6.97 -5.66
CA VAL A 344 -13.22 -7.95 -5.80
C VAL A 344 -13.20 -8.50 -7.21
N GLN A 345 -13.19 -9.82 -7.33
CA GLN A 345 -13.27 -10.52 -8.59
C GLN A 345 -14.71 -10.98 -8.85
N ALA A 346 -15.18 -10.75 -10.08
CA ALA A 346 -16.42 -11.31 -10.59
C ALA A 346 -16.20 -12.07 -11.89
N VAL A 347 -17.12 -12.97 -12.22
CA VAL A 347 -17.02 -13.87 -13.37
C VAL A 347 -18.30 -13.83 -14.19
N ASP A 348 -18.18 -13.73 -15.51
CA ASP A 348 -19.24 -14.01 -16.49
C ASP A 348 -18.69 -14.98 -17.55
N ASN A 349 -19.33 -16.13 -17.75
CA ASN A 349 -18.90 -17.15 -18.72
C ASN A 349 -17.39 -17.46 -18.69
N SER A 350 -16.83 -17.66 -17.49
CA SER A 350 -15.40 -17.88 -17.21
C SER A 350 -14.48 -16.69 -17.48
N VAL A 351 -15.01 -15.54 -17.93
CA VAL A 351 -14.26 -14.29 -18.02
C VAL A 351 -14.28 -13.62 -16.65
N LYS A 352 -13.09 -13.41 -16.10
CA LYS A 352 -12.89 -12.72 -14.82
C LYS A 352 -12.86 -11.19 -15.04
N TYR A 353 -13.35 -10.43 -14.07
CA TYR A 353 -13.30 -8.97 -14.00
C TYR A 353 -12.90 -8.52 -12.61
N HIS A 354 -12.10 -7.45 -12.53
CA HIS A 354 -11.68 -6.86 -11.26
C HIS A 354 -12.37 -5.52 -11.02
N SER A 355 -12.65 -5.22 -9.76
CA SER A 355 -12.90 -3.87 -9.29
C SER A 355 -11.70 -2.95 -9.55
N GLU A 356 -11.81 -1.69 -9.19
CA GLU A 356 -10.60 -0.88 -8.97
C GLU A 356 -9.76 -1.45 -7.80
N LEU A 357 -8.48 -1.07 -7.73
CA LEU A 357 -7.55 -1.49 -6.68
C LEU A 357 -7.74 -0.65 -5.42
N ARG A 358 -8.30 -1.25 -4.37
CA ARG A 358 -8.53 -0.57 -3.10
C ARG A 358 -7.45 -0.92 -2.10
N CYS A 359 -6.83 0.08 -1.50
CA CYS A 359 -5.84 -0.10 -0.44
C CYS A 359 -6.16 0.74 0.79
N VAL A 360 -5.83 0.25 1.97
CA VAL A 360 -5.91 0.98 3.25
C VAL A 360 -4.57 0.88 3.98
N ILE A 361 -4.34 1.82 4.90
CA ILE A 361 -3.19 1.82 5.81
C ILE A 361 -3.72 1.47 7.20
N VAL A 362 -3.18 0.44 7.82
CA VAL A 362 -3.50 0.09 9.21
C VAL A 362 -2.29 0.41 10.08
N THR A 363 -2.43 1.38 10.97
CA THR A 363 -1.39 1.72 11.96
C THR A 363 -1.71 1.03 13.29
N VAL A 364 -0.73 0.32 13.84
CA VAL A 364 -0.85 -0.32 15.16
C VAL A 364 -0.55 0.71 16.24
N GLY A 365 -1.46 0.82 17.20
CA GLY A 365 -1.41 1.81 18.27
C GLY A 365 -2.67 2.66 18.31
N ASN A 366 -2.70 3.61 19.25
CA ASN A 366 -3.83 4.51 19.42
C ASN A 366 -3.80 5.64 18.38
N ASP A 367 -4.98 6.10 17.98
CA ASP A 367 -5.09 7.30 17.17
C ASP A 367 -4.63 8.52 17.99
N THR A 368 -3.43 9.03 17.65
CA THR A 368 -2.84 10.22 18.28
C THR A 368 -3.62 11.49 17.99
N SER A 369 -4.58 11.47 17.05
CA SER A 369 -5.51 12.57 16.77
C SER A 369 -6.49 12.84 17.91
N SER A 370 -6.61 11.92 18.90
CA SER A 370 -7.49 12.08 20.06
C SER A 370 -6.85 12.75 21.27
N ASN A 371 -5.54 13.02 21.26
CA ASN A 371 -4.79 13.57 22.41
C ASN A 371 -4.45 15.06 22.26
N THR A 372 -5.44 15.90 21.92
CA THR A 372 -5.36 17.32 22.30
C THR A 372 -5.96 17.47 23.70
N ASN A 373 -5.08 17.44 24.70
CA ASN A 373 -5.40 17.76 26.08
C ASN A 373 -6.10 19.13 26.15
N ALA A 374 -7.40 19.13 26.43
CA ALA A 374 -8.10 20.29 26.95
C ALA A 374 -7.59 20.52 28.37
N THR A 375 -6.58 21.37 28.51
CA THR A 375 -6.17 21.92 29.80
C THR A 375 -7.33 22.79 30.31
N GLU A 376 -8.04 22.31 31.33
CA GLU A 376 -8.97 23.11 32.13
C GLU A 376 -8.19 24.27 32.78
N GLN A 377 -8.29 25.47 32.19
CA GLN A 377 -8.02 26.70 32.91
C GLN A 377 -9.33 27.21 33.48
N THR A 378 -9.46 27.07 34.80
CA THR A 378 -10.52 27.64 35.63
C THR A 378 -10.50 29.17 35.53
N PRO A 379 -11.59 29.84 35.12
CA PRO A 379 -11.74 31.28 35.30
C PRO A 379 -12.60 31.56 36.54
N THR A 380 -11.98 32.19 37.55
CA THR A 380 -12.65 32.81 38.69
C THR A 380 -13.73 33.81 38.25
N THR A 381 -14.96 33.62 38.72
CA THR A 381 -16.12 34.53 38.53
C THR A 381 -16.27 35.48 39.71
N PRO A 382 -16.84 36.70 39.51
CA PRO A 382 -17.77 37.29 40.47
C PRO A 382 -19.19 37.47 39.88
N PRO A 383 -20.21 37.61 40.74
CA PRO A 383 -21.53 37.02 40.51
C PRO A 383 -22.54 38.00 39.91
N ILE A 384 -23.41 37.52 39.02
CA ILE A 384 -24.67 38.19 38.68
C ILE A 384 -25.82 37.17 38.63
N THR A 385 -26.68 37.31 39.63
CA THR A 385 -28.13 37.08 39.72
C THR A 385 -28.88 36.30 38.62
N THR A 386 -29.46 35.19 39.06
CA THR A 386 -30.79 34.60 38.77
C THR A 386 -31.61 35.17 37.60
N ALA A 387 -31.94 34.31 36.62
CA ALA A 387 -33.32 34.04 36.19
C ALA A 387 -33.43 32.99 35.07
N VAL A 388 -34.22 31.95 35.37
CA VAL A 388 -35.12 31.18 34.50
C VAL A 388 -34.51 30.22 33.46
N THR A 389 -34.80 28.94 33.72
CA THR A 389 -34.58 27.74 32.93
C THR A 389 -35.45 27.68 31.67
N THR A 390 -34.81 27.47 30.52
CA THR A 390 -35.37 26.82 29.33
C THR A 390 -34.43 25.70 28.89
N PRO A 391 -34.93 24.54 28.45
CA PRO A 391 -34.09 23.38 28.16
C PRO A 391 -33.21 23.66 26.94
N ALA A 392 -31.90 23.68 27.15
CA ALA A 392 -30.93 23.82 26.08
C ALA A 392 -30.99 22.56 25.19
N THR A 393 -31.38 22.74 23.93
CA THR A 393 -31.05 21.81 22.86
C THR A 393 -29.53 21.81 22.69
N ASP A 394 -28.89 20.68 22.94
CA ASP A 394 -27.46 20.49 22.66
C ASP A 394 -27.20 20.70 21.17
N LEU A 395 -26.76 21.91 20.82
CA LEU A 395 -26.28 22.26 19.49
C LEU A 395 -24.84 21.73 19.35
N ALA A 396 -24.71 20.53 18.82
CA ALA A 396 -23.41 19.99 18.41
C ALA A 396 -22.93 20.69 17.13
N VAL A 397 -21.90 21.54 17.23
CA VAL A 397 -21.26 22.18 16.08
C VAL A 397 -20.05 21.35 15.66
N VAL A 398 -20.11 20.78 14.45
CA VAL A 398 -19.01 20.00 13.86
C VAL A 398 -18.36 20.80 12.75
N ARG A 399 -17.03 20.91 12.78
CA ARG A 399 -16.25 21.61 11.75
C ARG A 399 -15.71 20.62 10.72
N LEU A 400 -16.10 20.79 9.47
CA LEU A 400 -15.60 20.00 8.34
C LEU A 400 -14.60 20.84 7.53
N THR A 401 -13.45 20.26 7.21
CA THR A 401 -12.49 20.84 6.25
C THR A 401 -12.40 19.90 5.06
N ALA A 402 -12.69 20.39 3.86
CA ALA A 402 -12.68 19.60 2.63
C ALA A 402 -11.94 20.36 1.53
N ARG A 403 -11.26 19.62 0.64
CA ARG A 403 -10.67 20.15 -0.59
C ARG A 403 -11.57 19.78 -1.76
N ILE A 404 -11.99 20.78 -2.53
CA ILE A 404 -12.84 20.60 -3.70
C ILE A 404 -11.99 20.79 -4.95
N SER A 405 -12.00 19.81 -5.84
CA SER A 405 -11.32 19.87 -7.13
C SER A 405 -12.37 19.88 -8.25
N THR A 406 -12.26 20.81 -9.19
CA THR A 406 -13.23 20.97 -10.28
C THR A 406 -12.55 21.03 -11.63
N LEU A 407 -13.25 20.61 -12.67
CA LEU A 407 -12.78 20.69 -14.07
C LEU A 407 -12.85 22.11 -14.64
N PHE A 408 -13.56 23.01 -13.98
CA PHE A 408 -13.75 24.41 -14.39
C PHE A 408 -13.52 25.35 -13.20
N PRO A 409 -13.07 26.60 -13.45
CA PRO A 409 -12.95 27.61 -12.40
C PRO A 409 -14.28 27.85 -11.70
N LEU A 410 -14.29 27.81 -10.38
CA LEU A 410 -15.47 28.06 -9.56
C LEU A 410 -15.65 29.56 -9.31
N THR A 411 -16.88 30.06 -9.46
CA THR A 411 -17.25 31.38 -8.94
C THR A 411 -17.72 31.27 -7.49
N GLU A 412 -17.71 32.38 -6.74
CA GLU A 412 -18.22 32.40 -5.36
C GLU A 412 -19.71 31.97 -5.29
N ASN A 413 -20.48 32.28 -6.33
CA ASN A 413 -21.88 31.88 -6.45
C ASN A 413 -22.04 30.37 -6.64
N ASP A 414 -21.15 29.74 -7.41
CA ASP A 414 -21.15 28.28 -7.58
C ASP A 414 -20.83 27.57 -6.27
N ILE A 415 -19.88 28.10 -5.50
CA ILE A 415 -19.50 27.56 -4.19
C ILE A 415 -20.70 27.65 -3.23
N ARG A 416 -21.29 28.85 -3.09
CA ARG A 416 -22.34 29.11 -2.10
C ARG A 416 -23.65 28.37 -2.39
N ASN A 417 -24.04 28.27 -3.65
CA ASN A 417 -25.36 27.76 -4.01
C ASN A 417 -25.35 26.31 -4.52
N THR A 418 -24.32 25.92 -5.29
CA THR A 418 -24.27 24.59 -5.91
C THR A 418 -23.48 23.63 -5.03
N ILE A 419 -22.26 23.99 -4.65
CA ILE A 419 -21.37 23.06 -3.92
C ILE A 419 -21.85 22.84 -2.49
N MET A 420 -22.24 23.90 -1.77
CA MET A 420 -22.76 23.75 -0.41
C MET A 420 -24.02 22.87 -0.37
N ARG A 421 -24.89 22.96 -1.38
CA ARG A 421 -26.06 22.08 -1.50
C ARG A 421 -25.66 20.63 -1.73
N GLN A 422 -24.76 20.37 -2.68
CA GLN A 422 -24.26 19.01 -2.93
C GLN A 422 -23.58 18.38 -1.71
N ILE A 423 -22.81 19.17 -0.95
CA ILE A 423 -22.20 18.71 0.30
C ILE A 423 -23.28 18.38 1.32
N LYS A 424 -24.30 19.23 1.48
CA LYS A 424 -25.41 18.97 2.39
C LYS A 424 -26.16 17.68 2.01
N ASP A 425 -26.49 17.51 0.73
CA ASP A 425 -27.21 16.33 0.23
C ASP A 425 -26.38 15.06 0.49
N ALA A 426 -25.08 15.08 0.20
CA ALA A 426 -24.19 13.96 0.49
C ALA A 426 -24.08 13.65 1.99
N LEU A 427 -24.00 14.66 2.85
CA LEU A 427 -23.96 14.45 4.30
C LEU A 427 -25.25 13.82 4.82
N VAL A 428 -26.41 14.22 4.27
CA VAL A 428 -27.70 13.62 4.59
C VAL A 428 -27.76 12.17 4.12
N GLU A 429 -27.25 11.86 2.92
CA GLU A 429 -27.11 10.47 2.44
C GLU A 429 -26.20 9.62 3.34
N GLN A 430 -25.17 10.23 3.95
CA GLN A 430 -24.28 9.58 4.91
C GLN A 430 -24.85 9.53 6.34
N GLY A 431 -26.11 9.92 6.54
CA GLY A 431 -26.84 9.73 7.79
C GLY A 431 -27.01 10.96 8.67
N LEU A 432 -26.63 12.17 8.22
CA LEU A 432 -26.97 13.39 8.95
C LEU A 432 -28.47 13.74 8.82
N PRO A 433 -29.10 14.31 9.87
CA PRO A 433 -30.46 14.84 9.76
C PRO A 433 -30.56 15.96 8.71
N SER A 434 -31.65 15.98 7.95
CA SER A 434 -31.89 16.99 6.89
C SER A 434 -32.01 18.44 7.43
N GLN A 435 -32.28 18.58 8.73
CA GLN A 435 -32.41 19.86 9.43
C GLN A 435 -31.06 20.49 9.82
N VAL A 436 -29.92 19.87 9.49
CA VAL A 436 -28.61 20.44 9.78
C VAL A 436 -28.35 21.69 8.94
N ASP A 437 -27.94 22.78 9.60
CA ASP A 437 -27.50 24.02 8.97
C ASP A 437 -26.01 23.93 8.61
N LEU A 438 -25.71 24.02 7.32
CA LEU A 438 -24.35 24.00 6.80
C LEU A 438 -23.92 25.44 6.46
N VAL A 439 -22.91 25.95 7.17
CA VAL A 439 -22.41 27.33 6.99
C VAL A 439 -20.97 27.30 6.46
N LEU A 440 -20.73 28.02 5.35
CA LEU A 440 -19.38 28.20 4.83
C LEU A 440 -18.64 29.24 5.68
N VAL A 441 -17.62 28.79 6.41
CA VAL A 441 -16.88 29.65 7.35
C VAL A 441 -15.73 30.40 6.67
N LYS A 442 -14.96 29.73 5.82
CA LYS A 442 -13.79 30.31 5.13
C LYS A 442 -13.41 29.48 3.91
N ILE A 443 -13.00 30.15 2.83
CA ILE A 443 -12.30 29.56 1.69
C ILE A 443 -10.81 29.89 1.87
N LEU A 444 -9.94 28.88 1.77
CA LEU A 444 -8.49 29.01 1.93
C LEU A 444 -7.79 28.97 0.58
#